data_AF-A0AAV7J2N8-F1
#
_entry.id   AF-A0AAV7J2N8-F1
#
_cell.length_a   1.000
_cell.length_b   1.000
_cell.length_c   1.000
_cell.angle_alpha   90.00
_cell.angle_beta   90.00
_cell.angle_gamma   90.00
#
_symmetry.space_group_name_H-M   'P 1'
#
loop_
_entity.id
_entity.type
_entity.pdbx_description
1 polymer ?
#
loop_
_entity_poly.entity_id
_entity_poly.type
_entity_poly.pdbx_seq_one_letter_code
_entity_poly.pdbx_strand_id
1 'polypeptide(L)'
;MSPVRRAIEQWACRQPDPLIELFENWMPLIPKFIMDGLAMTVLQKLTDEATKWDPKSDIIPIHKWIHPWLPLLGDNMNTEIYPTIRRKLGSALESWHPLDRTARLMLEPWSQVFPKGDMEAFLIKNILPKLDRTMSEFIINPLSQHLDNWNWVYDWVGLLPVHTMAGLLNKCFFPKWLHVLAAWLNHSPNYDQITQWYLGWKKMFNDKLLAEPVIKENFKKALDIMNRTVTDTQGLQPGSAEYVSYLMSLERTQPAPQIPASAQPRIDIMRSNNPLQLTLAILKPHVIKNPFALQKIRQLILDNDFKIVRSRRTKITFSEASFFYQDHKDKFFYNRLVTFMSSGPSDIHILARDNAIVRWRELMGPTKVYQAQYLAPESIRGRFGLSDTRNATHGSDSPDSAQREIKVFFKDFNIDEWFDQEEIYFKHEQLKFDQDLFLHIIDKSLKPLLS
;
A
#
# COMPACT_ATOMS: atom_id res chain seq x y z
N MET A 1 -29.20 23.95 -32.74
CA MET A 1 -28.16 23.45 -31.81
C MET A 1 -26.89 23.19 -32.58
N SER A 2 -25.73 23.57 -32.04
CA SER A 2 -24.45 23.14 -32.62
C SER A 2 -24.33 21.60 -32.57
N PRO A 3 -23.64 20.96 -33.52
CA PRO A 3 -23.43 19.51 -33.51
C PRO A 3 -22.88 18.98 -32.19
N VAL A 4 -22.01 19.76 -31.52
CA VAL A 4 -21.41 19.43 -30.22
C VAL A 4 -22.46 19.39 -29.10
N ARG A 5 -23.38 20.36 -29.03
CA ARG A 5 -24.46 20.32 -28.02
C ARG A 5 -25.37 19.11 -28.21
N ARG A 6 -25.71 18.78 -29.46
CA ARG A 6 -26.50 17.57 -29.77
C ARG A 6 -25.76 16.30 -29.35
N ALA A 7 -24.44 16.24 -29.54
CA ALA A 7 -23.63 15.11 -29.09
C ALA A 7 -23.66 14.97 -27.56
N ILE A 8 -23.53 16.07 -26.82
CA ILE A 8 -23.65 16.07 -25.35
C ILE A 8 -25.05 15.60 -24.92
N GLU A 9 -26.10 16.06 -25.57
CA GLU A 9 -27.49 15.67 -25.27
C GLU A 9 -27.75 14.18 -25.51
N GLN A 10 -27.17 13.59 -26.55
CA GLN A 10 -27.34 12.16 -26.88
C GLN A 10 -26.37 11.24 -26.14
N TRP A 11 -25.27 11.79 -25.60
CA TRP A 11 -24.27 11.02 -24.89
C TRP A 11 -24.83 10.37 -23.61
N ALA A 12 -24.44 9.12 -23.38
CA ALA A 12 -24.79 8.35 -22.20
C ALA A 12 -23.76 8.55 -21.09
N CYS A 13 -24.18 9.14 -19.96
CA CYS A 13 -23.29 9.50 -18.84
C CYS A 13 -22.41 8.33 -18.37
N ARG A 14 -22.97 7.11 -18.33
CA ARG A 14 -22.30 5.89 -17.84
C ARG A 14 -21.22 5.34 -18.80
N GLN A 15 -21.06 5.93 -19.98
CA GLN A 15 -20.03 5.61 -20.97
C GLN A 15 -19.27 6.89 -21.34
N PRO A 16 -18.35 7.36 -20.49
CA PRO A 16 -17.77 8.70 -20.63
C PRO A 16 -16.79 8.86 -21.80
N ASP A 17 -16.12 7.77 -22.21
CA ASP A 17 -15.00 7.81 -23.16
C ASP A 17 -15.30 8.54 -24.49
N PRO A 18 -16.44 8.32 -25.18
CA PRO A 18 -16.68 8.96 -26.48
C PRO A 18 -16.81 10.49 -26.39
N LEU A 19 -17.41 11.00 -25.30
CA LEU A 19 -17.56 12.45 -25.14
C LEU A 19 -16.27 13.08 -24.60
N ILE A 20 -15.53 12.37 -23.74
CA ILE A 20 -14.21 12.83 -23.29
C ILE A 20 -13.25 12.96 -24.46
N GLU A 21 -13.20 11.97 -25.35
CA GLU A 21 -12.37 12.02 -26.56
C GLU A 21 -12.76 13.21 -27.46
N LEU A 22 -14.06 13.52 -27.57
CA LEU A 22 -14.51 14.72 -28.28
C LEU A 22 -13.98 16.00 -27.62
N PHE A 23 -14.08 16.11 -26.30
CA PHE A 23 -13.61 17.28 -25.56
C PHE A 23 -12.09 17.42 -25.64
N GLU A 24 -11.32 16.35 -25.43
CA GLU A 24 -9.85 16.40 -25.48
C GLU A 24 -9.32 16.85 -26.85
N ASN A 25 -9.94 16.38 -27.94
CA ASN A 25 -9.56 16.75 -29.30
C ASN A 25 -9.95 18.19 -29.67
N TRP A 26 -11.05 18.70 -29.12
CA TRP A 26 -11.58 20.03 -29.46
C TRP A 26 -11.17 21.13 -28.48
N MET A 27 -10.75 20.77 -27.26
CA MET A 27 -10.33 21.69 -26.20
C MET A 27 -9.24 22.69 -26.62
N PRO A 28 -8.24 22.34 -27.45
CA PRO A 28 -7.25 23.30 -27.93
C PRO A 28 -7.80 24.30 -28.96
N LEU A 29 -8.93 23.99 -29.59
CA LEU A 29 -9.46 24.69 -30.78
C LEU A 29 -10.61 25.64 -30.46
N ILE A 30 -11.28 25.46 -29.31
CA ILE A 30 -12.45 26.24 -28.92
C ILE A 30 -12.09 27.32 -27.89
N PRO A 31 -12.60 28.56 -28.03
CA PRO A 31 -12.52 29.58 -26.98
C PRO A 31 -13.03 29.12 -25.61
N LYS A 32 -12.31 29.49 -24.55
CA LYS A 32 -12.61 29.06 -23.17
C LYS A 32 -14.08 29.24 -22.75
N PHE A 33 -14.71 30.37 -23.07
CA PHE A 33 -16.11 30.62 -22.69
C PHE A 33 -17.12 29.62 -23.29
N ILE A 34 -16.85 29.10 -24.49
CA ILE A 34 -17.68 28.08 -25.13
C ILE A 34 -17.46 26.74 -24.42
N MET A 35 -16.19 26.41 -24.13
CA MET A 35 -15.84 25.20 -23.36
C MET A 35 -16.50 25.19 -21.99
N ASP A 36 -16.48 26.32 -21.27
CA ASP A 36 -17.13 26.46 -19.96
C ASP A 36 -18.65 26.22 -20.09
N GLY A 37 -19.30 26.77 -21.11
CA GLY A 37 -20.74 26.54 -21.36
C GLY A 37 -21.08 25.08 -21.70
N LEU A 38 -20.21 24.39 -22.45
CA LEU A 38 -20.37 22.96 -22.75
C LEU A 38 -20.12 22.10 -21.50
N ALA A 39 -19.11 22.44 -20.70
CA ALA A 39 -18.81 21.79 -19.43
C ALA A 39 -19.99 21.89 -18.45
N MET A 40 -20.65 23.04 -18.36
CA MET A 40 -21.87 23.20 -17.54
C MET A 40 -23.03 22.32 -18.01
N THR A 41 -23.15 22.10 -19.33
CA THR A 41 -24.18 21.20 -19.88
C THR A 41 -23.89 19.74 -19.51
N VAL A 42 -22.63 19.33 -19.55
CA VAL A 42 -22.18 18.01 -19.08
C VAL A 42 -22.43 17.86 -17.58
N LEU A 43 -22.05 18.87 -16.78
CA LEU A 43 -22.26 18.88 -15.34
C LEU A 43 -23.73 18.65 -14.99
N GLN A 44 -24.65 19.38 -15.63
CA GLN A 44 -26.09 19.19 -15.40
C GLN A 44 -26.54 17.75 -15.67
N LYS A 45 -26.14 17.17 -16.81
CA LYS A 45 -26.49 15.78 -17.14
C LYS A 45 -25.90 14.76 -16.15
N LEU A 46 -24.68 14.99 -15.68
CA LEU A 46 -24.05 14.15 -14.67
C LEU A 46 -24.76 14.26 -13.32
N THR A 47 -25.17 15.46 -12.91
CA THR A 47 -25.95 15.71 -11.70
C THR A 47 -27.30 14.98 -11.75
N ASP A 48 -28.01 15.07 -12.88
CA ASP A 48 -29.29 14.37 -13.07
C ASP A 48 -29.12 12.85 -13.01
N GLU A 49 -28.07 12.32 -13.63
CA GLU A 49 -27.78 10.88 -13.61
C GLU A 49 -27.32 10.41 -12.22
N ALA A 50 -26.49 11.18 -11.50
CA ALA A 50 -26.09 10.91 -10.12
C ALA A 50 -27.29 10.91 -9.15
N THR A 51 -28.32 11.68 -9.46
CA THR A 51 -29.58 11.68 -8.70
C THR A 51 -30.38 10.39 -8.92
N LYS A 52 -30.27 9.75 -10.08
CA LYS A 52 -30.94 8.47 -10.40
C LYS A 52 -30.14 7.26 -9.91
N TRP A 53 -28.81 7.35 -9.89
CA TRP A 53 -27.92 6.27 -9.46
C TRP A 53 -28.22 5.77 -8.04
N ASP A 54 -28.21 4.45 -7.83
CA ASP A 54 -28.40 3.79 -6.54
C ASP A 54 -27.21 2.86 -6.21
N PRO A 55 -26.44 3.15 -5.14
CA PRO A 55 -25.31 2.31 -4.72
C PRO A 55 -25.64 0.85 -4.39
N LYS A 56 -26.90 0.51 -4.08
CA LYS A 56 -27.30 -0.85 -3.70
C LYS A 56 -27.63 -1.74 -4.90
N SER A 57 -28.09 -1.15 -6.00
CA SER A 57 -28.63 -1.89 -7.14
C SER A 57 -27.84 -1.70 -8.44
N ASP A 58 -27.11 -0.59 -8.58
CA ASP A 58 -26.35 -0.33 -9.81
C ASP A 58 -25.10 -1.18 -9.94
N ILE A 59 -24.96 -1.82 -11.11
CA ILE A 59 -23.82 -2.67 -11.47
C ILE A 59 -22.55 -1.89 -11.86
N ILE A 60 -22.70 -0.63 -12.30
CA ILE A 60 -21.57 0.22 -12.69
C ILE A 60 -21.24 1.15 -11.52
N PRO A 61 -20.05 1.03 -10.90
CA PRO A 61 -19.65 1.93 -9.83
C PRO A 61 -19.63 3.38 -10.32
N ILE A 62 -20.29 4.27 -9.58
CA ILE A 62 -20.45 5.68 -9.96
C ILE A 62 -19.14 6.42 -10.27
N HIS A 63 -18.05 6.09 -9.56
CA HIS A 63 -16.75 6.68 -9.80
C HIS A 63 -16.24 6.44 -11.23
N LYS A 64 -16.67 5.36 -11.90
CA LYS A 64 -16.25 5.03 -13.27
C LYS A 64 -16.71 6.04 -14.30
N TRP A 65 -17.83 6.72 -14.05
CA TRP A 65 -18.41 7.67 -14.99
C TRP A 65 -18.48 9.11 -14.46
N ILE A 66 -18.12 9.33 -13.18
CA ILE A 66 -17.91 10.67 -12.62
C ILE A 66 -16.43 11.09 -12.68
N HIS A 67 -15.49 10.25 -12.22
CA HIS A 67 -14.07 10.64 -12.10
C HIS A 67 -13.42 11.08 -13.41
N PRO A 68 -13.75 10.49 -14.58
CA PRO A 68 -13.17 10.96 -15.84
C PRO A 68 -13.42 12.45 -16.14
N TRP A 69 -14.42 13.06 -15.51
CA TRP A 69 -14.75 14.48 -15.67
C TRP A 69 -14.03 15.42 -14.69
N LEU A 70 -13.21 14.89 -13.77
CA LEU A 70 -12.40 15.66 -12.82
C LEU A 70 -11.59 16.79 -13.47
N PRO A 71 -10.85 16.56 -14.57
CA PRO A 71 -10.02 17.60 -15.17
C PRO A 71 -10.83 18.78 -15.72
N LEU A 72 -12.07 18.54 -16.16
CA LEU A 72 -12.92 19.54 -16.80
C LEU A 72 -13.81 20.27 -15.80
N LEU A 73 -14.44 19.54 -14.88
CA LEU A 73 -15.47 20.09 -13.99
C LEU A 73 -14.92 20.56 -12.65
N GLY A 74 -13.81 19.98 -12.19
CA GLY A 74 -13.08 20.40 -10.99
C GLY A 74 -13.99 20.68 -9.80
N ASP A 75 -13.90 21.89 -9.26
CA ASP A 75 -14.60 22.33 -8.06
C ASP A 75 -16.13 22.35 -8.21
N ASN A 76 -16.67 22.47 -9.41
CA ASN A 76 -18.12 22.47 -9.61
C ASN A 76 -18.77 21.15 -9.16
N MET A 77 -18.01 20.04 -9.20
CA MET A 77 -18.51 18.76 -8.69
C MET A 77 -18.62 18.72 -7.17
N ASN A 78 -17.81 19.50 -6.44
CA ASN A 78 -17.89 19.59 -4.98
C ASN A 78 -19.25 20.16 -4.54
N THR A 79 -19.80 21.09 -5.31
CA THR A 79 -21.07 21.76 -5.01
C THR A 79 -22.27 20.99 -5.54
N GLU A 80 -22.20 20.51 -6.78
CA GLU A 80 -23.40 20.01 -7.48
C GLU A 80 -23.60 18.49 -7.35
N ILE A 81 -22.52 17.70 -7.35
CA ILE A 81 -22.60 16.24 -7.50
C ILE A 81 -22.25 15.51 -6.21
N TYR A 82 -21.12 15.85 -5.59
CA TYR A 82 -20.59 15.10 -4.44
C TYR A 82 -21.52 15.07 -3.23
N PRO A 83 -22.29 16.13 -2.89
CA PRO A 83 -23.25 16.08 -1.79
C PRO A 83 -24.30 14.99 -2.01
N THR A 84 -24.81 14.84 -3.23
CA THR A 84 -25.79 13.80 -3.60
C THR A 84 -25.18 12.41 -3.49
N ILE A 85 -23.96 12.22 -4.00
CA ILE A 85 -23.24 10.94 -3.92
C ILE A 85 -22.99 10.56 -2.46
N ARG A 86 -22.43 11.46 -1.65
CA ARG A 86 -22.19 11.22 -0.21
C ARG A 86 -23.48 10.86 0.51
N ARG A 87 -24.57 11.59 0.28
CA ARG A 87 -25.87 11.29 0.90
C ARG A 87 -26.34 9.87 0.56
N LYS A 88 -26.28 9.47 -0.71
CA LYS A 88 -26.69 8.14 -1.17
C LYS A 88 -25.79 7.02 -0.64
N LEU A 89 -24.47 7.22 -0.69
CA LEU A 89 -23.50 6.29 -0.08
C LEU A 89 -23.74 6.14 1.42
N GLY A 90 -23.96 7.24 2.13
CA GLY A 90 -24.25 7.24 3.57
C GLY A 90 -25.51 6.43 3.90
N SER A 91 -26.59 6.65 3.14
CA SER A 91 -27.83 5.88 3.31
C SER A 91 -27.65 4.40 2.98
N ALA A 92 -26.80 4.09 1.99
CA ALA A 92 -26.48 2.70 1.69
C ALA A 92 -25.75 1.97 2.81
N LEU A 93 -24.96 2.72 3.58
CA LEU A 93 -24.15 2.22 4.68
C LEU A 93 -24.90 2.20 6.02
N GLU A 94 -26.17 2.61 6.11
CA GLU A 94 -26.93 2.66 7.37
C GLU A 94 -26.91 1.30 8.09
N SER A 95 -27.21 0.22 7.37
CA SER A 95 -27.23 -1.17 7.87
C SER A 95 -25.99 -1.98 7.51
N TRP A 96 -24.90 -1.32 7.07
CA TRP A 96 -23.66 -2.00 6.72
C TRP A 96 -22.97 -2.61 7.95
N HIS A 97 -22.22 -3.70 7.75
CA HIS A 97 -21.42 -4.37 8.78
C HIS A 97 -19.97 -4.57 8.30
N PRO A 98 -18.94 -4.42 9.16
CA PRO A 98 -17.52 -4.51 8.76
C PRO A 98 -17.06 -5.80 8.08
N LEU A 99 -17.80 -6.90 8.25
CA LEU A 99 -17.60 -8.15 7.51
C LEU A 99 -17.72 -7.96 5.98
N ASP A 100 -18.57 -7.03 5.53
CA ASP A 100 -18.74 -6.73 4.12
C ASP A 100 -17.63 -5.79 3.61
N ARG A 101 -16.66 -6.40 2.91
CA ARG A 101 -15.50 -5.71 2.32
C ARG A 101 -15.84 -4.82 1.12
N THR A 102 -17.04 -4.96 0.53
CA THR A 102 -17.40 -4.20 -0.68
C THR A 102 -17.55 -2.71 -0.40
N ALA A 103 -17.96 -2.33 0.80
CA ALA A 103 -18.07 -0.93 1.22
C ALA A 103 -16.73 -0.19 1.14
N ARG A 104 -15.64 -0.80 1.60
CA ARG A 104 -14.30 -0.21 1.52
C ARG A 104 -13.89 0.02 0.07
N LEU A 105 -14.08 -0.98 -0.79
CA LEU A 105 -13.78 -0.89 -2.23
C LEU A 105 -14.64 0.17 -2.95
N MET A 106 -15.89 0.35 -2.49
CA MET A 106 -16.79 1.37 -3.01
C MET A 106 -16.33 2.80 -2.62
N LEU A 107 -15.82 2.97 -1.40
CA LEU A 107 -15.39 4.28 -0.85
C LEU A 107 -13.95 4.66 -1.21
N GLU A 108 -13.06 3.70 -1.43
CA GLU A 108 -11.64 3.93 -1.72
C GLU A 108 -11.41 4.94 -2.87
N PRO A 109 -12.12 4.86 -4.03
CA PRO A 109 -11.97 5.83 -5.10
C PRO A 109 -12.26 7.28 -4.67
N TRP A 110 -13.17 7.47 -3.72
CA TRP A 110 -13.62 8.79 -3.27
C TRP A 110 -12.67 9.44 -2.27
N SER A 111 -11.78 8.66 -1.65
CA SER A 111 -10.85 9.13 -0.61
C SER A 111 -9.93 10.28 -1.04
N GLN A 112 -9.60 10.34 -2.34
CA GLN A 112 -8.72 11.37 -2.92
C GLN A 112 -9.49 12.44 -3.71
N VAL A 113 -10.81 12.28 -3.83
CA VAL A 113 -11.67 13.13 -4.68
C VAL A 113 -12.54 14.05 -3.84
N PHE A 114 -13.09 13.54 -2.74
CA PHE A 114 -13.80 14.40 -1.81
C PHE A 114 -12.82 15.33 -1.07
N PRO A 115 -13.25 16.55 -0.73
CA PRO A 115 -12.50 17.40 0.19
C PRO A 115 -12.17 16.63 1.46
N LYS A 116 -10.94 16.76 1.97
CA LYS A 116 -10.46 15.96 3.12
C LYS A 116 -11.40 16.03 4.32
N GLY A 117 -11.89 17.22 4.66
CA GLY A 117 -12.85 17.41 5.75
C GLY A 117 -14.20 16.73 5.51
N ASP A 118 -14.72 16.75 4.27
CA ASP A 118 -15.97 16.07 3.91
C ASP A 118 -15.81 14.55 4.00
N MET A 119 -14.67 14.01 3.55
CA MET A 119 -14.40 12.57 3.61
C MET A 119 -14.24 12.11 5.06
N GLU A 120 -13.51 12.86 5.88
CA GLU A 120 -13.36 12.57 7.31
C GLU A 120 -14.72 12.61 8.02
N ALA A 121 -15.49 13.68 7.85
CA ALA A 121 -16.83 13.79 8.42
C ALA A 121 -17.76 12.64 7.96
N PHE A 122 -17.66 12.26 6.69
CA PHE A 122 -18.41 11.13 6.14
C PHE A 122 -18.05 9.80 6.80
N LEU A 123 -16.75 9.51 6.95
CA LEU A 123 -16.27 8.27 7.57
C LEU A 123 -16.64 8.23 9.07
N ILE A 124 -16.45 9.33 9.78
CA ILE A 124 -16.80 9.45 11.21
C ILE A 124 -18.30 9.22 11.41
N LYS A 125 -19.15 9.75 10.52
CA LYS A 125 -20.60 9.59 10.62
C LYS A 125 -21.09 8.18 10.29
N ASN A 126 -20.58 7.59 9.20
CA ASN A 126 -21.21 6.40 8.61
C ASN A 126 -20.47 5.08 8.91
N ILE A 127 -19.15 5.13 9.12
CA ILE A 127 -18.27 3.96 9.27
C ILE A 127 -17.84 3.77 10.73
N LEU A 128 -17.30 4.83 11.35
CA LEU A 128 -16.67 4.75 12.66
C LEU A 128 -17.55 4.12 13.76
N PRO A 129 -18.86 4.43 13.87
CA PRO A 129 -19.70 3.86 14.93
C PRO A 129 -19.82 2.32 14.83
N LYS A 130 -19.73 1.78 13.63
CA LYS A 130 -19.84 0.34 13.38
C LYS A 130 -18.52 -0.36 13.69
N LEU A 131 -17.39 0.26 13.33
CA LEU A 131 -16.07 -0.23 13.73
C LEU A 131 -15.90 -0.18 15.26
N ASP A 132 -16.37 0.88 15.91
CA ASP A 132 -16.34 1.02 17.38
C ASP A 132 -17.13 -0.11 18.04
N ARG A 133 -18.33 -0.43 17.54
CA ARG A 133 -19.12 -1.58 18.00
C ARG A 133 -18.40 -2.91 17.78
N THR A 134 -17.91 -3.18 16.57
CA THR A 134 -17.20 -4.41 16.23
C THR A 134 -15.94 -4.60 17.12
N MET A 135 -15.20 -3.52 17.37
CA MET A 135 -14.04 -3.55 18.25
C MET A 135 -14.42 -3.69 19.73
N SER A 136 -15.56 -3.13 20.12
CA SER A 136 -16.13 -3.30 21.47
C SER A 136 -16.63 -4.71 21.74
N GLU A 137 -16.95 -5.48 20.70
CA GLU A 137 -17.29 -6.91 20.79
C GLU A 137 -16.03 -7.81 20.72
N PHE A 138 -14.87 -7.25 20.38
CA PHE A 138 -13.62 -8.01 20.29
C PHE A 138 -13.17 -8.57 21.66
N ILE A 139 -12.93 -9.88 21.70
CA ILE A 139 -12.47 -10.60 22.89
C ILE A 139 -10.98 -10.90 22.74
N ILE A 140 -10.21 -10.56 23.78
CA ILE A 140 -8.77 -10.83 23.83
C ILE A 140 -8.57 -12.07 24.70
N ASN A 141 -8.06 -13.13 24.09
CA ASN A 141 -7.82 -14.42 24.73
C ASN A 141 -6.43 -14.94 24.35
N PRO A 142 -5.45 -14.92 25.27
CA PRO A 142 -4.09 -15.35 24.98
C PRO A 142 -3.94 -16.82 24.59
N LEU A 143 -4.86 -17.69 25.02
CA LEU A 143 -4.79 -19.13 24.75
C LEU A 143 -5.44 -19.52 23.41
N SER A 144 -6.45 -18.76 22.97
CA SER A 144 -7.19 -19.03 21.73
C SER A 144 -7.72 -17.72 21.14
N GLN A 145 -6.84 -16.99 20.46
CA GLN A 145 -7.17 -15.68 19.89
C GLN A 145 -7.84 -15.83 18.52
N HIS A 146 -9.05 -15.30 18.39
CA HIS A 146 -9.72 -15.09 17.10
C HIS A 146 -9.50 -13.65 16.64
N LEU A 147 -9.16 -13.42 15.37
CA LEU A 147 -8.77 -12.10 14.86
C LEU A 147 -9.79 -11.47 13.91
N ASP A 148 -10.99 -12.03 13.78
CA ASP A 148 -11.97 -11.56 12.79
C ASP A 148 -12.37 -10.10 12.98
N ASN A 149 -12.85 -9.72 14.18
CA ASN A 149 -13.21 -8.34 14.47
C ASN A 149 -12.00 -7.40 14.35
N TRP A 150 -10.81 -7.85 14.76
CA TRP A 150 -9.58 -7.08 14.58
C TRP A 150 -9.33 -6.82 13.10
N ASN A 151 -9.35 -7.86 12.26
CA ASN A 151 -9.09 -7.76 10.83
C ASN A 151 -10.14 -6.88 10.13
N TRP A 152 -11.42 -7.00 10.50
CA TRP A 152 -12.49 -6.17 9.93
C TRP A 152 -12.30 -4.69 10.26
N VAL A 153 -11.83 -4.36 11.47
CA VAL A 153 -11.55 -2.97 11.88
C VAL A 153 -10.25 -2.48 11.24
N TYR A 154 -9.19 -3.29 11.29
CA TYR A 154 -7.87 -2.91 10.82
C TYR A 154 -7.79 -2.76 9.30
N ASP A 155 -8.68 -3.42 8.54
CA ASP A 155 -8.83 -3.20 7.09
C ASP A 155 -9.11 -1.71 6.76
N TRP A 156 -9.61 -0.91 7.71
CA TRP A 156 -9.89 0.51 7.51
C TRP A 156 -8.72 1.45 7.84
N VAL A 157 -7.58 0.94 8.33
CA VAL A 157 -6.42 1.75 8.74
C VAL A 157 -5.88 2.66 7.64
N GLY A 158 -6.01 2.26 6.38
CA GLY A 158 -5.57 3.07 5.24
C GLY A 158 -6.55 4.14 4.76
N LEU A 159 -7.81 4.10 5.22
CA LEU A 159 -8.87 5.01 4.79
C LEU A 159 -9.32 5.97 5.89
N LEU A 160 -9.31 5.52 7.15
CA LEU A 160 -9.56 6.39 8.30
C LEU A 160 -8.34 7.27 8.61
N PRO A 161 -8.54 8.50 9.08
CA PRO A 161 -7.45 9.28 9.63
C PRO A 161 -6.77 8.54 10.79
N VAL A 162 -5.44 8.65 10.84
CA VAL A 162 -4.61 7.89 11.80
C VAL A 162 -5.00 8.20 13.25
N HIS A 163 -5.24 9.47 13.57
CA HIS A 163 -5.70 9.89 14.90
C HIS A 163 -7.06 9.30 15.28
N THR A 164 -7.98 9.16 14.32
CA THR A 164 -9.30 8.56 14.55
C THR A 164 -9.19 7.07 14.85
N MET A 165 -8.38 6.33 14.07
CA MET A 165 -8.13 4.91 14.32
C MET A 165 -7.44 4.70 15.67
N ALA A 166 -6.44 5.54 15.98
CA ALA A 166 -5.75 5.49 17.26
C ALA A 166 -6.70 5.75 18.44
N GLY A 167 -7.61 6.72 18.30
CA GLY A 167 -8.66 6.99 19.28
C GLY A 167 -9.62 5.80 19.50
N LEU A 168 -10.04 5.14 18.41
CA LEU A 168 -10.88 3.94 18.48
C LEU A 168 -10.16 2.80 19.21
N LEU A 169 -8.90 2.52 18.88
CA LEU A 169 -8.13 1.46 19.53
C LEU A 169 -7.86 1.79 21.00
N ASN A 170 -7.52 3.05 21.31
CA ASN A 170 -7.36 3.53 22.68
C ASN A 170 -8.62 3.33 23.53
N LYS A 171 -9.80 3.51 22.94
CA LYS A 171 -11.08 3.34 23.64
C LYS A 171 -11.49 1.87 23.77
N CYS A 172 -11.45 1.10 22.68
CA CYS A 172 -12.11 -0.21 22.59
C CYS A 172 -11.17 -1.40 22.78
N PHE A 173 -9.89 -1.26 22.43
CA PHE A 173 -8.90 -2.36 22.43
C PHE A 173 -8.01 -2.31 23.67
N PHE A 174 -7.28 -1.22 23.88
CA PHE A 174 -6.23 -1.16 24.90
C PHE A 174 -6.71 -1.41 26.35
N PRO A 175 -7.89 -0.93 26.79
CA PRO A 175 -8.37 -1.22 28.14
C PRO A 175 -8.53 -2.72 28.40
N LYS A 176 -9.07 -3.46 27.41
CA LYS A 176 -9.22 -4.92 27.48
C LYS A 176 -7.87 -5.61 27.43
N TRP A 177 -6.99 -5.15 26.55
CA TRP A 177 -5.66 -5.74 26.35
C TRP A 177 -4.80 -5.61 27.61
N LEU A 178 -4.78 -4.41 28.22
CA LEU A 178 -4.09 -4.16 29.49
C LEU A 178 -4.71 -4.96 30.65
N HIS A 179 -6.04 -5.12 30.67
CA HIS A 179 -6.71 -5.94 31.67
C HIS A 179 -6.29 -7.42 31.58
N VAL A 180 -6.28 -7.99 30.37
CA VAL A 180 -5.82 -9.37 30.14
C VAL A 180 -4.35 -9.54 30.55
N LEU A 181 -3.49 -8.58 30.20
CA LEU A 181 -2.09 -8.58 30.62
C LEU A 181 -1.95 -8.61 32.15
N ALA A 182 -2.66 -7.72 32.84
CA ALA A 182 -2.63 -7.64 34.30
C ALA A 182 -3.19 -8.93 34.95
N ALA A 183 -4.28 -9.48 34.43
CA ALA A 183 -4.85 -10.74 34.91
C ALA A 183 -3.86 -11.91 34.73
N TRP A 184 -3.23 -12.01 33.57
CA TRP A 184 -2.25 -13.08 33.29
C TRP A 184 -1.04 -13.00 34.21
N LEU A 185 -0.54 -11.79 34.46
CA LEU A 185 0.57 -11.54 35.39
C LEU A 185 0.24 -11.94 36.85
N ASN A 186 -1.02 -11.82 37.27
CA ASN A 186 -1.45 -12.07 38.65
C ASN A 186 -1.74 -13.55 38.98
N HIS A 187 -2.08 -14.40 37.99
CA HIS A 187 -2.50 -15.78 38.27
C HIS A 187 -1.33 -16.79 38.29
N SER A 188 -0.47 -16.76 37.27
CA SER A 188 0.75 -17.59 37.19
C SER A 188 1.57 -17.17 35.96
N PRO A 189 2.45 -16.17 36.08
CA PRO A 189 3.12 -15.59 34.92
C PRO A 189 4.16 -16.53 34.33
N ASN A 190 4.05 -16.79 33.03
CA ASN A 190 5.18 -17.22 32.21
C ASN A 190 5.67 -15.98 31.45
N TYR A 191 6.77 -15.38 31.90
CA TYR A 191 7.25 -14.11 31.37
C TYR A 191 7.66 -14.18 29.90
N ASP A 192 8.16 -15.33 29.43
CA ASP A 192 8.51 -15.51 28.02
C ASP A 192 7.25 -15.47 27.15
N GLN A 193 6.20 -16.21 27.53
CA GLN A 193 4.93 -16.22 26.80
C GLN A 193 4.26 -14.84 26.81
N ILE A 194 4.26 -14.15 27.95
CA ILE A 194 3.70 -12.80 28.08
C ILE A 194 4.47 -11.81 27.20
N THR A 195 5.80 -11.90 27.17
CA THR A 195 6.63 -11.02 26.33
C THR A 195 6.41 -11.28 24.85
N GLN A 196 6.35 -12.54 24.42
CA GLN A 196 6.04 -12.89 23.04
C GLN A 196 4.64 -12.44 22.63
N TRP A 197 3.66 -12.55 23.52
CA TRP A 197 2.30 -12.07 23.29
C TRP A 197 2.25 -10.55 23.15
N TYR A 198 2.94 -9.80 24.01
CA TYR A 198 3.10 -8.35 23.90
C TYR A 198 3.73 -7.95 22.55
N LEU A 199 4.85 -8.57 22.18
CA LEU A 199 5.56 -8.27 20.94
C LEU A 199 4.72 -8.65 19.71
N GLY A 200 3.99 -9.77 19.78
CA GLY A 200 3.06 -10.20 18.74
C GLY A 200 2.01 -9.14 18.45
N TRP A 201 1.34 -8.63 19.48
CA TRP A 201 0.37 -7.54 19.34
C TRP A 201 1.01 -6.26 18.80
N LYS A 202 2.16 -5.85 19.33
CA LYS A 202 2.86 -4.63 18.87
C LYS A 202 3.22 -4.69 17.39
N LYS A 203 3.65 -5.85 16.89
CA LYS A 203 3.97 -6.09 15.46
C LYS A 203 2.76 -5.96 14.52
N MET A 204 1.53 -6.05 15.02
CA MET A 204 0.33 -5.88 14.19
C MET A 204 0.07 -4.42 13.81
N PHE A 205 0.64 -3.46 14.53
CA PHE A 205 0.47 -2.03 14.28
C PHE A 205 1.50 -1.54 13.27
N ASN A 206 1.07 -0.71 12.32
CA ASN A 206 1.97 -0.03 11.39
C ASN A 206 2.70 1.14 12.06
N ASP A 207 3.78 1.61 11.44
CA ASP A 207 4.63 2.69 11.99
C ASP A 207 3.87 3.98 12.25
N LYS A 208 2.86 4.30 11.44
CA LYS A 208 2.04 5.51 11.60
C LYS A 208 1.22 5.46 12.88
N LEU A 209 0.58 4.33 13.17
CA LEU A 209 -0.15 4.13 14.41
C LEU A 209 0.80 4.04 15.61
N LEU A 210 1.94 3.35 15.48
CA LEU A 210 2.95 3.30 16.53
C LEU A 210 3.54 4.68 16.84
N ALA A 211 3.52 5.62 15.90
CA ALA A 211 3.96 6.99 16.12
C ALA A 211 2.98 7.82 16.96
N GLU A 212 1.69 7.46 17.00
CA GLU A 212 0.63 8.22 17.69
C GLU A 212 0.85 8.26 19.22
N PRO A 213 0.76 9.45 19.86
CA PRO A 213 1.03 9.59 21.29
C PRO A 213 0.20 8.68 22.19
N VAL A 214 -1.11 8.57 21.92
CA VAL A 214 -2.03 7.70 22.67
C VAL A 214 -1.68 6.22 22.54
N ILE A 215 -1.16 5.78 21.39
CA ILE A 215 -0.75 4.39 21.19
C ILE A 215 0.55 4.11 21.95
N LYS A 216 1.54 4.99 21.84
CA LYS A 216 2.80 4.91 22.60
C LYS A 216 2.56 4.84 24.10
N GLU A 217 1.66 5.68 24.60
CA GLU A 217 1.33 5.72 26.03
C GLU A 217 0.76 4.39 26.52
N ASN A 218 -0.07 3.71 25.73
CA ASN A 218 -0.62 2.40 26.13
C ASN A 218 0.44 1.28 26.12
N PHE A 219 1.34 1.26 25.15
CA PHE A 219 2.46 0.30 25.15
C PHE A 219 3.41 0.55 26.31
N LYS A 220 3.67 1.82 26.65
CA LYS A 220 4.44 2.20 27.83
C LYS A 220 3.75 1.74 29.13
N LYS A 221 2.43 1.95 29.26
CA LYS A 221 1.65 1.47 30.41
C LYS A 221 1.77 -0.05 30.59
N ALA A 222 1.73 -0.82 29.49
CA ALA A 222 1.91 -2.27 29.54
C ALA A 222 3.30 -2.67 30.04
N LEU A 223 4.36 -2.01 29.56
CA LEU A 223 5.72 -2.26 30.05
C LEU A 223 5.89 -1.87 31.52
N ASP A 224 5.31 -0.74 31.95
CA ASP A 224 5.30 -0.34 33.36
C ASP A 224 4.59 -1.38 34.24
N ILE A 225 3.48 -1.97 33.77
CA ILE A 225 2.78 -3.05 34.47
C ILE A 225 3.67 -4.30 34.57
N MET A 226 4.23 -4.77 33.46
CA MET A 226 5.12 -5.93 33.42
C MET A 226 6.33 -5.77 34.35
N ASN A 227 6.98 -4.60 34.32
CA ASN A 227 8.17 -4.35 35.12
C ASN A 227 7.86 -4.37 36.63
N ARG A 228 6.76 -3.74 37.07
CA ARG A 228 6.36 -3.75 38.48
C ARG A 228 6.13 -5.18 38.99
N THR A 229 5.47 -6.03 38.22
CA THR A 229 5.20 -7.41 38.65
C THR A 229 6.47 -8.26 38.70
N VAL A 230 7.41 -8.01 37.79
CA VAL A 230 8.71 -8.67 37.77
C VAL A 230 9.59 -8.25 38.95
N THR A 231 9.58 -6.96 39.33
CA THR A 231 10.34 -6.48 40.49
C THR A 231 9.76 -6.99 41.81
N ASP A 232 8.44 -7.17 41.90
CA ASP A 232 7.77 -7.63 43.13
C ASP A 232 7.91 -9.15 43.35
N THR A 233 8.23 -9.92 42.30
CA THR A 233 8.32 -11.40 42.32
C THR A 233 9.76 -11.93 42.42
N GLN A 234 10.72 -11.09 42.83
CA GLN A 234 12.14 -11.46 42.99
C GLN A 234 12.30 -12.82 43.71
N GLY A 235 12.52 -13.88 42.92
CA GLY A 235 12.75 -15.22 43.43
C GLY A 235 12.47 -16.39 42.47
N LEU A 236 11.68 -16.22 41.38
CA LEU A 236 11.15 -17.41 40.66
C LEU A 236 11.71 -17.69 39.24
N GLN A 237 12.28 -16.72 38.50
CA GLN A 237 12.90 -16.98 37.19
C GLN A 237 14.11 -16.05 36.90
N PRO A 238 15.34 -16.57 36.71
CA PRO A 238 16.51 -15.75 36.34
C PRO A 238 16.44 -15.28 34.87
N GLY A 239 16.72 -13.99 34.58
CA GLY A 239 16.90 -13.45 33.22
C GLY A 239 15.71 -12.68 32.63
N SER A 240 14.50 -12.88 33.13
CA SER A 240 13.28 -12.21 32.63
C SER A 240 13.22 -10.73 33.02
N ALA A 241 13.77 -10.39 34.19
CA ALA A 241 13.80 -9.02 34.69
C ALA A 241 14.75 -8.11 33.91
N GLU A 242 15.90 -8.63 33.53
CA GLU A 242 16.85 -7.92 32.68
C GLU A 242 16.28 -7.68 31.28
N TYR A 243 15.55 -8.65 30.71
CA TYR A 243 14.95 -8.52 29.38
C TYR A 243 13.79 -7.52 29.32
N VAL A 244 12.88 -7.53 30.30
CA VAL A 244 11.79 -6.52 30.39
C VAL A 244 12.36 -5.12 30.63
N SER A 245 13.40 -5.00 31.46
CA SER A 245 14.12 -3.74 31.68
C SER A 245 14.82 -3.23 30.41
N TYR A 246 15.35 -4.14 29.59
CA TYR A 246 15.91 -3.83 28.28
C TYR A 246 14.85 -3.31 27.29
N LEU A 247 13.67 -3.94 27.20
CA LEU A 247 12.57 -3.46 26.36
C LEU A 247 12.12 -2.03 26.74
N MET A 248 12.12 -1.72 28.05
CA MET A 248 11.82 -0.39 28.56
C MET A 248 12.86 0.68 28.16
N SER A 249 14.14 0.33 28.13
CA SER A 249 15.21 1.27 27.75
C SER A 249 15.15 1.61 26.25
N LEU A 250 14.79 0.64 25.41
CA LEU A 250 14.53 0.83 23.98
C LEU A 250 13.34 1.76 23.72
N GLU A 251 12.28 1.72 24.53
CA GLU A 251 11.13 2.61 24.36
C GLU A 251 11.35 4.02 24.90
N ARG A 252 12.15 4.19 25.96
CA ARG A 252 12.47 5.52 26.52
C ARG A 252 13.38 6.36 25.63
N THR A 253 14.10 5.75 24.69
CA THR A 253 15.12 6.42 23.85
C THR A 253 14.60 6.97 22.52
N GLN A 254 13.27 7.08 22.32
CA GLN A 254 12.72 7.85 21.19
C GLN A 254 12.26 9.26 21.60
N PRO A 255 13.06 10.33 21.37
CA PRO A 255 12.53 11.66 21.16
C PRO A 255 12.27 11.93 19.67
N ALA A 256 11.32 12.85 19.40
CA ALA A 256 10.97 13.37 18.09
C ALA A 256 12.18 13.95 17.34
N PRO A 257 12.20 13.92 15.98
CA PRO A 257 13.31 14.46 15.23
C PRO A 257 13.29 16.00 15.31
N GLN A 258 14.15 16.56 16.15
CA GLN A 258 14.70 17.89 15.95
C GLN A 258 16.05 17.70 15.28
N ILE A 259 16.26 18.36 14.15
CA ILE A 259 17.53 18.38 13.43
C ILE A 259 18.35 19.55 13.98
N PRO A 260 19.47 19.34 14.68
CA PRO A 260 20.55 20.30 14.65
C PRO A 260 21.37 20.02 13.41
N ALA A 261 21.46 21.03 12.53
CA ALA A 261 22.48 21.08 11.51
C ALA A 261 23.87 20.93 12.17
N SER A 262 24.78 20.26 11.46
CA SER A 262 26.20 20.02 11.82
C SER A 262 26.48 18.83 12.75
N ALA A 263 26.38 17.62 12.19
CA ALA A 263 27.39 16.57 12.29
C ALA A 263 26.93 15.40 11.41
N GLN A 264 27.64 15.13 10.31
CA GLN A 264 27.48 13.85 9.62
C GLN A 264 27.95 12.73 10.56
N PRO A 265 27.09 11.77 10.94
CA PRO A 265 27.58 10.55 11.56
C PRO A 265 28.13 9.65 10.46
N ARG A 266 29.38 9.21 10.61
CA ARG A 266 29.86 7.99 9.97
C ARG A 266 28.87 6.87 10.33
N ILE A 267 28.25 6.30 9.31
CA ILE A 267 27.43 5.11 9.45
C ILE A 267 28.39 3.95 9.73
N ASP A 268 28.53 3.57 10.99
CA ASP A 268 29.00 2.22 11.32
C ASP A 268 27.88 1.25 10.95
N ILE A 269 28.13 0.47 9.90
CA ILE A 269 27.25 -0.57 9.38
C ILE A 269 27.14 -1.66 10.44
N MET A 270 26.13 -1.59 11.31
CA MET A 270 25.64 -2.77 12.00
C MET A 270 24.90 -3.62 10.97
N ARG A 271 25.58 -4.66 10.46
CA ARG A 271 25.03 -5.66 9.54
C ARG A 271 23.80 -6.32 10.19
N SER A 272 22.65 -6.31 9.51
CA SER A 272 21.45 -6.99 9.97
C SER A 272 21.67 -8.52 9.85
N ASN A 273 21.37 -9.27 10.92
CA ASN A 273 21.42 -10.74 10.89
C ASN A 273 20.17 -11.38 10.25
N ASN A 274 19.27 -10.57 9.67
CA ASN A 274 18.04 -11.07 9.06
C ASN A 274 18.30 -11.55 7.62
N PRO A 275 17.57 -12.56 7.12
CA PRO A 275 17.64 -12.93 5.70
C PRO A 275 17.19 -11.77 4.80
N LEU A 276 17.88 -11.62 3.67
CA LEU A 276 17.50 -10.72 2.59
C LEU A 276 16.12 -11.13 2.07
N GLN A 277 15.34 -10.17 1.59
CA GLN A 277 14.09 -10.46 0.91
C GLN A 277 14.29 -10.39 -0.60
N LEU A 278 13.71 -11.34 -1.33
CA LEU A 278 13.65 -11.32 -2.79
C LEU A 278 12.34 -10.71 -3.28
N THR A 279 12.40 -10.00 -4.40
CA THR A 279 11.22 -9.50 -5.13
C THR A 279 11.43 -9.61 -6.63
N LEU A 280 10.36 -9.86 -7.39
CA LEU A 280 10.41 -9.73 -8.83
C LEU A 280 10.26 -8.26 -9.22
N ALA A 281 11.12 -7.77 -10.09
CA ALA A 281 10.99 -6.46 -10.72
C ALA A 281 10.90 -6.61 -12.24
N ILE A 282 9.89 -6.01 -12.86
CA ILE A 282 9.77 -5.98 -14.32
C ILE A 282 9.75 -4.53 -14.79
N LEU A 283 10.58 -4.19 -15.77
CA LEU A 283 10.53 -2.95 -16.51
C LEU A 283 9.81 -3.24 -17.83
N LYS A 284 8.61 -2.67 -17.98
CA LYS A 284 7.65 -3.05 -19.02
C LYS A 284 8.06 -2.53 -20.41
N PRO A 285 7.48 -3.03 -21.51
CA PRO A 285 8.00 -2.78 -22.86
C PRO A 285 8.18 -1.31 -23.27
N HIS A 286 7.27 -0.44 -22.87
CA HIS A 286 7.40 1.00 -23.14
C HIS A 286 8.62 1.67 -22.46
N VAL A 287 9.06 1.19 -21.29
CA VAL A 287 10.28 1.67 -20.63
C VAL A 287 11.50 1.22 -21.40
N ILE A 288 11.53 -0.04 -21.83
CA ILE A 288 12.66 -0.60 -22.58
C ILE A 288 12.87 0.13 -23.90
N LYS A 289 11.80 0.60 -24.54
CA LYS A 289 11.86 1.42 -25.76
C LYS A 289 12.41 2.84 -25.54
N ASN A 290 12.52 3.30 -24.29
CA ASN A 290 13.07 4.61 -23.95
C ASN A 290 14.40 4.44 -23.18
N PRO A 291 15.56 4.59 -23.85
CA PRO A 291 16.87 4.39 -23.23
C PRO A 291 17.11 5.25 -21.99
N PHE A 292 16.62 6.50 -21.97
CA PHE A 292 16.78 7.41 -20.84
C PHE A 292 15.96 6.97 -19.62
N ALA A 293 14.71 6.57 -19.84
CA ALA A 293 13.86 6.04 -18.77
C ALA A 293 14.45 4.75 -18.21
N LEU A 294 14.90 3.84 -19.07
CA LEU A 294 15.57 2.60 -18.68
C LEU A 294 16.81 2.90 -17.82
N GLN A 295 17.74 3.73 -18.32
CA GLN A 295 18.96 4.05 -17.60
C GLN A 295 18.67 4.70 -16.24
N LYS A 296 17.69 5.61 -16.18
CA LYS A 296 17.34 6.26 -14.91
C LYS A 296 16.72 5.30 -13.90
N ILE A 297 15.86 4.38 -14.34
CA ILE A 297 15.29 3.36 -13.44
C ILE A 297 16.37 2.40 -12.95
N ARG A 298 17.27 1.97 -13.84
CA ARG A 298 18.44 1.16 -13.48
C ARG A 298 19.32 1.83 -12.44
N GLN A 299 19.58 3.13 -12.60
CA GLN A 299 20.31 3.91 -11.61
C GLN A 299 19.55 3.99 -10.28
N LEU A 300 18.22 4.20 -10.30
CA LEU A 300 17.41 4.21 -9.08
C LEU A 300 17.46 2.88 -8.31
N ILE A 301 17.51 1.74 -9.01
CA ILE A 301 17.69 0.42 -8.39
C ILE A 301 19.02 0.37 -7.63
N LEU A 302 20.11 0.80 -8.27
CA LEU A 302 21.45 0.81 -7.66
C LEU A 302 21.56 1.82 -6.51
N ASP A 303 21.06 3.04 -6.69
CA ASP A 303 21.07 4.12 -5.68
C ASP A 303 20.25 3.77 -4.43
N ASN A 304 19.35 2.79 -4.52
CA ASN A 304 18.52 2.31 -3.40
C ASN A 304 18.99 0.96 -2.84
N ASP A 305 20.26 0.61 -3.07
CA ASP A 305 20.95 -0.58 -2.52
C ASP A 305 20.27 -1.92 -2.86
N PHE A 306 19.53 -2.00 -3.97
CA PHE A 306 19.05 -3.29 -4.45
C PHE A 306 20.20 -4.05 -5.07
N LYS A 307 20.46 -5.26 -4.57
CA LYS A 307 21.37 -6.20 -5.21
C LYS A 307 20.59 -6.95 -6.30
N ILE A 308 21.10 -6.95 -7.52
CA ILE A 308 20.44 -7.61 -8.66
C ILE A 308 20.97 -9.05 -8.76
N VAL A 309 20.15 -10.02 -8.38
CA VAL A 309 20.52 -11.45 -8.28
C VAL A 309 20.52 -12.15 -9.63
N ARG A 310 19.47 -11.90 -10.42
CA ARG A 310 19.33 -12.36 -11.81
C ARG A 310 18.73 -11.25 -12.64
N SER A 311 19.10 -11.20 -13.91
CA SER A 311 18.63 -10.20 -14.86
C SER A 311 18.46 -10.85 -16.22
N ARG A 312 17.34 -10.58 -16.90
CA ARG A 312 17.08 -11.08 -18.25
C ARG A 312 16.25 -10.07 -19.04
N ARG A 313 16.74 -9.69 -20.22
CA ARG A 313 15.94 -9.01 -21.25
C ARG A 313 15.30 -10.06 -22.15
N THR A 314 13.97 -10.07 -22.24
CA THR A 314 13.26 -10.99 -23.15
C THR A 314 11.92 -10.41 -23.59
N LYS A 315 11.39 -10.90 -24.72
CA LYS A 315 10.00 -10.67 -25.08
C LYS A 315 9.14 -11.71 -24.38
N ILE A 316 8.38 -11.28 -23.38
CA ILE A 316 7.44 -12.14 -22.66
C ILE A 316 6.41 -12.66 -23.67
N THR A 317 6.23 -13.97 -23.71
CA THR A 317 5.25 -14.59 -24.61
C THR A 317 3.83 -14.36 -24.12
N PHE A 318 2.86 -14.47 -25.02
CA PHE A 318 1.44 -14.36 -24.64
C PHE A 318 1.05 -15.40 -23.58
N SER A 319 1.60 -16.62 -23.67
CA SER A 319 1.37 -17.69 -22.70
C SER A 319 1.94 -17.33 -21.32
N GLU A 320 3.19 -16.86 -21.24
CA GLU A 320 3.81 -16.43 -19.99
C GLU A 320 3.06 -15.25 -19.37
N ALA A 321 2.68 -14.24 -20.15
CA ALA A 321 1.91 -13.10 -19.68
C ALA A 321 0.50 -13.50 -19.21
N SER A 322 -0.14 -14.46 -19.86
CA SER A 322 -1.45 -14.99 -19.46
C SER A 322 -1.37 -15.73 -18.13
N PHE A 323 -0.37 -16.59 -17.98
CA PHE A 323 -0.12 -17.32 -16.74
C PHE A 323 0.21 -16.36 -15.59
N PHE A 324 1.05 -15.37 -15.86
CA PHE A 324 1.44 -14.35 -14.88
C PHE A 324 0.25 -13.52 -14.38
N TYR A 325 -0.73 -13.21 -15.24
CA TYR A 325 -1.95 -12.47 -14.86
C TYR A 325 -3.17 -13.35 -14.63
N GLN A 326 -2.99 -14.65 -14.34
CA GLN A 326 -4.09 -15.60 -14.22
C GLN A 326 -5.15 -15.17 -13.18
N ASP A 327 -4.72 -14.57 -12.06
CA ASP A 327 -5.60 -14.04 -11.01
C ASP A 327 -6.52 -12.89 -11.50
N HIS A 328 -6.27 -12.37 -12.70
CA HIS A 328 -7.05 -11.31 -13.33
C HIS A 328 -7.87 -11.79 -14.53
N LYS A 329 -7.88 -13.09 -14.86
CA LYS A 329 -8.49 -13.62 -16.09
C LYS A 329 -9.93 -13.14 -16.34
N ASP A 330 -10.73 -13.01 -15.30
CA ASP A 330 -12.14 -12.61 -15.38
C ASP A 330 -12.36 -11.08 -15.29
N LYS A 331 -11.27 -10.29 -15.22
CA LYS A 331 -11.34 -8.82 -15.17
C LYS A 331 -11.34 -8.24 -16.58
N PHE A 332 -12.17 -7.23 -16.81
CA PHE A 332 -12.33 -6.57 -18.12
C PHE A 332 -11.01 -6.04 -18.74
N PHE A 333 -9.99 -5.78 -17.92
CA PHE A 333 -8.69 -5.27 -18.36
C PHE A 333 -7.63 -6.36 -18.63
N TYR A 334 -7.94 -7.64 -18.39
CA TYR A 334 -7.00 -8.76 -18.52
C TYR A 334 -6.35 -8.83 -19.90
N ASN A 335 -7.14 -8.85 -20.96
CA ASN A 335 -6.64 -8.93 -22.33
C ASN A 335 -5.71 -7.77 -22.68
N ARG A 336 -5.98 -6.57 -22.13
CA ARG A 336 -5.13 -5.39 -22.31
C ARG A 336 -3.78 -5.55 -21.61
N LEU A 337 -3.75 -6.13 -20.40
CA LEU A 337 -2.51 -6.42 -19.68
C LEU A 337 -1.64 -7.44 -20.43
N VAL A 338 -2.23 -8.58 -20.82
CA VAL A 338 -1.51 -9.65 -21.53
C VAL A 338 -0.97 -9.18 -22.88
N THR A 339 -1.82 -8.52 -23.67
CA THR A 339 -1.43 -7.98 -24.98
C THR A 339 -0.31 -6.95 -24.84
N PHE A 340 -0.39 -6.07 -23.84
CA PHE A 340 0.64 -5.06 -23.63
C PHE A 340 1.97 -5.66 -23.19
N MET A 341 1.97 -6.56 -22.19
CA MET A 341 3.20 -7.20 -21.72
C MET A 341 3.90 -8.01 -22.82
N SER A 342 3.13 -8.56 -23.76
CA SER A 342 3.65 -9.35 -24.90
C SER A 342 4.04 -8.50 -26.12
N SER A 343 3.84 -7.18 -26.07
CA SER A 343 4.02 -6.28 -27.22
C SER A 343 5.48 -5.95 -27.56
N GLY A 344 6.43 -6.30 -26.71
CA GLY A 344 7.85 -6.00 -26.91
C GLY A 344 8.74 -6.56 -25.80
N PRO A 345 10.06 -6.30 -25.85
CA PRO A 345 11.00 -6.76 -24.84
C PRO A 345 10.72 -6.10 -23.48
N SER A 346 10.89 -6.85 -22.40
CA SER A 346 10.89 -6.38 -21.00
C SER A 346 12.21 -6.75 -20.34
N ASP A 347 12.66 -5.95 -19.38
CA ASP A 347 13.74 -6.37 -18.47
C ASP A 347 13.10 -6.94 -17.21
N ILE A 348 13.52 -8.14 -16.84
CA ILE A 348 13.02 -8.88 -15.70
C ILE A 348 14.21 -9.11 -14.76
N HIS A 349 14.06 -8.73 -13.50
CA HIS A 349 15.10 -8.83 -12.49
C HIS A 349 14.58 -9.53 -11.24
N ILE A 350 15.45 -10.30 -10.60
CA ILE A 350 15.30 -10.72 -9.21
C ILE A 350 16.14 -9.74 -8.38
N LEU A 351 15.49 -8.98 -7.51
CA LEU A 351 16.16 -8.01 -6.64
C LEU A 351 16.20 -8.55 -5.20
N ALA A 352 17.35 -8.40 -4.53
CA ALA A 352 17.57 -8.75 -3.14
C ALA A 352 17.89 -7.51 -2.31
N ARG A 353 17.22 -7.38 -1.16
CA ARG A 353 17.45 -6.34 -0.15
C ARG A 353 16.70 -6.67 1.14
N ASP A 354 17.11 -6.09 2.26
CA ASP A 354 16.24 -5.98 3.44
C ASP A 354 14.92 -5.29 3.07
N ASN A 355 13.79 -5.97 3.34
CA ASN A 355 12.44 -5.51 3.00
C ASN A 355 12.25 -5.16 1.51
N ALA A 356 12.91 -5.89 0.61
CA ALA A 356 12.92 -5.62 -0.83
C ALA A 356 11.53 -5.39 -1.46
N ILE A 357 10.51 -6.13 -1.05
CA ILE A 357 9.14 -6.02 -1.60
C ILE A 357 8.56 -4.65 -1.30
N VAL A 358 8.55 -4.26 -0.02
CA VAL A 358 8.02 -2.97 0.42
C VAL A 358 8.81 -1.84 -0.21
N ARG A 359 10.14 -1.94 -0.17
CA ARG A 359 11.04 -0.92 -0.71
C ARG A 359 10.92 -0.75 -2.22
N TRP A 360 10.76 -1.85 -2.95
CA TRP A 360 10.56 -1.77 -4.40
C TRP A 360 9.22 -1.12 -4.71
N ARG A 361 8.16 -1.47 -3.98
CA ARG A 361 6.83 -0.85 -4.14
C ARG A 361 6.83 0.64 -3.81
N GLU A 362 7.55 1.07 -2.78
CA GLU A 362 7.75 2.50 -2.48
C GLU A 362 8.44 3.23 -3.65
N LEU A 363 9.54 2.66 -4.17
CA LEU A 363 10.29 3.24 -5.28
C LEU A 363 9.47 3.27 -6.58
N MET A 364 8.64 2.25 -6.81
CA MET A 364 7.70 2.20 -7.93
C MET A 364 6.63 3.29 -7.82
N GLY A 365 6.10 3.54 -6.62
CA GLY A 365 4.99 4.45 -6.36
C GLY A 365 3.60 3.83 -6.61
N PRO A 366 2.52 4.61 -6.44
CA PRO A 366 1.13 4.16 -6.61
C PRO A 366 0.85 3.47 -7.95
N THR A 367 0.01 2.43 -7.98
CA THR A 367 -0.27 1.64 -9.20
C THR A 367 -0.88 2.47 -10.33
N LYS A 368 -1.73 3.44 -9.97
CA LYS A 368 -2.37 4.37 -10.91
C LYS A 368 -1.41 5.50 -11.22
N VAL A 369 -1.09 5.70 -12.51
CA VAL A 369 -0.09 6.68 -12.94
C VAL A 369 -0.45 8.09 -12.50
N TYR A 370 -1.72 8.49 -12.62
CA TYR A 370 -2.16 9.81 -12.18
C TYR A 370 -1.95 10.01 -10.66
N GLN A 371 -2.18 8.97 -9.85
CA GLN A 371 -1.91 9.02 -8.41
C GLN A 371 -0.41 9.12 -8.14
N ALA A 372 0.40 8.38 -8.89
CA ALA A 372 1.85 8.44 -8.75
C ALA A 372 2.40 9.81 -9.12
N GLN A 373 1.94 10.40 -10.23
CA GLN A 373 2.33 11.75 -10.66
C GLN A 373 2.00 12.82 -9.63
N TYR A 374 0.87 12.67 -8.92
CA TYR A 374 0.44 13.65 -7.92
C TYR A 374 1.05 13.42 -6.53
N LEU A 375 1.01 12.19 -6.01
CA LEU A 375 1.40 11.86 -4.63
C LEU A 375 2.89 11.55 -4.48
N ALA A 376 3.53 11.05 -5.55
CA ALA A 376 4.91 10.63 -5.55
C ALA A 376 5.56 10.93 -6.91
N PRO A 377 5.62 12.22 -7.35
CA PRO A 377 6.09 12.60 -8.68
C PRO A 377 7.49 12.07 -9.01
N GLU A 378 8.33 11.87 -7.98
CA GLU A 378 9.68 11.32 -8.13
C GLU A 378 9.76 9.79 -8.21
N SER A 379 8.66 9.08 -7.93
CA SER A 379 8.58 7.62 -8.07
C SER A 379 8.69 7.18 -9.54
N ILE A 380 9.06 5.92 -9.78
CA ILE A 380 9.20 5.39 -11.13
C ILE A 380 7.90 5.54 -11.93
N ARG A 381 6.74 5.26 -11.32
CA ARG A 381 5.42 5.41 -11.96
C ARG A 381 5.04 6.87 -12.17
N GLY A 382 5.42 7.76 -11.25
CA GLY A 382 5.18 9.20 -11.38
C GLY A 382 5.95 9.78 -12.58
N ARG A 383 7.22 9.40 -12.73
CA ARG A 383 8.10 9.94 -13.77
C ARG A 383 7.90 9.31 -15.14
N PHE A 384 7.65 8.01 -15.19
CA PHE A 384 7.73 7.22 -16.43
C PHE A 384 6.44 6.48 -16.79
N GLY A 385 5.40 6.57 -15.95
CA GLY A 385 4.09 6.02 -16.27
C GLY A 385 3.37 6.84 -17.33
N LEU A 386 2.66 6.15 -18.23
CA LEU A 386 1.84 6.76 -19.29
C LEU A 386 0.34 6.47 -19.11
N SER A 387 -0.02 5.34 -18.52
CA SER A 387 -1.41 4.94 -18.21
C SER A 387 -1.42 3.78 -17.21
N ASP A 388 -2.59 3.39 -16.72
CA ASP A 388 -2.74 2.27 -15.78
C ASP A 388 -2.12 0.95 -16.27
N THR A 389 -2.22 0.66 -17.57
CA THR A 389 -1.59 -0.53 -18.18
C THR A 389 -0.09 -0.30 -18.43
N ARG A 390 0.28 0.92 -18.85
CA ARG A 390 1.64 1.36 -19.16
C ARG A 390 2.21 2.19 -18.01
N ASN A 391 2.32 1.60 -16.84
CA ASN A 391 2.74 2.28 -15.61
C ASN A 391 4.22 2.00 -15.26
N ALA A 392 5.10 2.02 -16.25
CA ALA A 392 6.54 1.74 -16.14
C ALA A 392 6.94 0.31 -15.70
N THR A 393 6.46 -0.17 -14.56
CA THR A 393 7.06 -1.29 -13.84
C THR A 393 6.08 -2.15 -13.05
N HIS A 394 6.44 -3.41 -12.83
CA HIS A 394 5.79 -4.38 -11.94
C HIS A 394 6.71 -4.72 -10.76
N GLY A 395 6.08 -5.03 -9.62
CA GLY A 395 6.75 -5.64 -8.49
C GLY A 395 5.79 -6.48 -7.68
N SER A 396 6.32 -7.56 -7.08
CA SER A 396 5.57 -8.47 -6.23
C SER A 396 4.95 -7.74 -5.02
N ASP A 397 3.87 -8.29 -4.48
CA ASP A 397 3.11 -7.68 -3.37
C ASP A 397 3.29 -8.36 -2.01
N SER A 398 3.84 -9.57 -2.02
CA SER A 398 4.01 -10.45 -0.87
C SER A 398 5.13 -11.46 -1.16
N PRO A 399 5.74 -12.08 -0.13
CA PRO A 399 6.72 -13.15 -0.33
C PRO A 399 6.17 -14.30 -1.19
N ASP A 400 4.92 -14.69 -0.96
CA ASP A 400 4.25 -15.75 -1.73
C ASP A 400 4.09 -15.39 -3.21
N SER A 401 3.70 -14.14 -3.52
CA SER A 401 3.63 -13.71 -4.92
C SER A 401 5.02 -13.61 -5.53
N ALA A 402 6.03 -13.12 -4.81
CA ALA A 402 7.41 -13.08 -5.30
C ALA A 402 7.92 -14.48 -5.70
N GLN A 403 7.72 -15.49 -4.86
CA GLN A 403 8.11 -16.87 -5.17
C GLN A 403 7.39 -17.42 -6.42
N ARG A 404 6.07 -17.24 -6.50
CA ARG A 404 5.29 -17.68 -7.67
C ARG A 404 5.73 -16.97 -8.95
N GLU A 405 5.84 -15.65 -8.90
CA GLU A 405 6.16 -14.80 -10.04
C GLU A 405 7.60 -15.02 -10.55
N ILE A 406 8.58 -15.18 -9.65
CA ILE A 406 9.97 -15.51 -10.01
C ILE A 406 10.02 -16.83 -10.79
N LYS A 407 9.30 -17.86 -10.31
CA LYS A 407 9.26 -19.18 -10.96
C LYS A 407 8.69 -19.14 -12.38
N VAL A 408 7.81 -18.17 -12.68
CA VAL A 408 7.29 -17.98 -14.05
C VAL A 408 8.40 -17.63 -15.03
N PHE A 409 9.29 -16.71 -14.66
CA PHE A 409 10.26 -16.13 -15.58
C PHE A 409 11.67 -16.72 -15.45
N PHE A 410 12.03 -17.27 -14.29
CA PHE A 410 13.31 -17.89 -14.00
C PHE A 410 13.11 -19.34 -13.55
N LYS A 411 12.78 -20.22 -14.49
CA LYS A 411 12.46 -21.63 -14.21
C LYS A 411 13.63 -22.41 -13.59
N ASP A 412 14.85 -22.02 -13.94
CA ASP A 412 16.09 -22.64 -13.45
C ASP A 412 16.61 -22.01 -12.14
N PHE A 413 15.89 -21.03 -11.58
CA PHE A 413 16.29 -20.38 -10.34
C PHE A 413 15.59 -21.02 -9.14
N ASN A 414 16.38 -21.63 -8.26
CA ASN A 414 15.91 -22.17 -6.99
C ASN A 414 16.16 -21.14 -5.87
N ILE A 415 15.08 -20.69 -5.23
CA ILE A 415 15.13 -19.67 -4.18
C ILE A 415 15.81 -20.20 -2.93
N ASP A 416 15.49 -21.43 -2.52
CA ASP A 416 16.03 -22.02 -1.29
C ASP A 416 17.54 -22.26 -1.44
N GLU A 417 17.96 -22.77 -2.59
CA GLU A 417 19.38 -22.95 -2.92
C GLU A 417 20.14 -21.62 -2.94
N TRP A 418 19.52 -20.55 -3.45
CA TRP A 418 20.11 -19.22 -3.43
C TRP A 418 20.30 -18.70 -2.00
N PHE A 419 19.32 -18.92 -1.12
CA PHE A 419 19.43 -18.54 0.30
C PHE A 419 20.55 -19.32 0.99
N ASP A 420 20.67 -20.62 0.73
CA ASP A 420 21.66 -21.48 1.36
C ASP A 420 23.09 -21.20 0.88
N GLN A 421 23.28 -20.90 -0.42
CA GLN A 421 24.60 -20.89 -1.04
C GLN A 421 25.10 -19.49 -1.43
N GLU A 422 24.20 -18.59 -1.84
CA GLU A 422 24.58 -17.31 -2.43
C GLU A 422 24.36 -16.12 -1.48
N GLU A 423 23.31 -16.14 -0.64
CA GLU A 423 22.89 -14.99 0.19
C GLU A 423 24.03 -14.39 1.02
N ILE A 424 24.88 -15.23 1.60
CA ILE A 424 25.99 -14.78 2.45
C ILE A 424 26.92 -13.80 1.72
N TYR A 425 27.19 -14.02 0.44
CA TYR A 425 28.03 -13.13 -0.37
C TYR A 425 27.33 -11.80 -0.64
N PHE A 426 26.01 -11.84 -0.82
CA PHE A 426 25.19 -10.65 -1.03
C PHE A 426 25.09 -9.77 0.23
N LYS A 427 25.02 -10.39 1.41
CA LYS A 427 25.06 -9.68 2.71
C LYS A 427 26.42 -9.07 3.02
N HIS A 428 27.50 -9.74 2.63
CA HIS A 428 28.87 -9.30 2.93
C HIS A 428 29.48 -8.39 1.86
N GLU A 429 28.69 -7.99 0.85
CA GLU A 429 29.11 -7.15 -0.28
C GLU A 429 30.30 -7.73 -1.06
N GLN A 430 30.44 -9.05 -1.08
CA GLN A 430 31.45 -9.77 -1.86
C GLN A 430 30.97 -9.94 -3.30
N LEU A 431 30.59 -8.83 -3.93
CA LEU A 431 29.92 -8.78 -5.22
C LEU A 431 30.66 -7.83 -6.16
N LYS A 432 30.73 -8.20 -7.44
CA LYS A 432 31.08 -7.31 -8.54
C LYS A 432 29.84 -7.04 -9.36
N PHE A 433 29.52 -5.76 -9.60
CA PHE A 433 28.43 -5.40 -10.50
C PHE A 433 28.89 -5.50 -11.96
N ASP A 434 28.19 -6.32 -12.73
CA ASP A 434 28.35 -6.45 -14.19
C ASP A 434 27.36 -5.51 -14.89
N GLN A 435 27.88 -4.46 -15.54
CA GLN A 435 27.06 -3.45 -16.20
C GLN A 435 26.34 -3.98 -17.45
N ASP A 436 26.97 -4.91 -18.17
CA ASP A 436 26.46 -5.43 -19.45
C ASP A 436 25.29 -6.40 -19.20
N LEU A 437 25.47 -7.30 -18.23
CA LEU A 437 24.44 -8.23 -17.79
C LEU A 437 23.42 -7.57 -16.84
N PHE A 438 23.77 -6.41 -16.28
CA PHE A 438 23.00 -5.68 -15.28
C PHE A 438 22.67 -6.56 -14.07
N LEU A 439 23.67 -7.24 -13.50
CA LEU A 439 23.52 -8.10 -12.32
C LEU A 439 24.78 -8.09 -11.44
N HIS A 440 24.62 -8.48 -10.18
CA HIS A 440 25.74 -8.66 -9.25
C HIS A 440 26.25 -10.10 -9.33
N ILE A 441 27.54 -10.25 -9.57
CA ILE A 441 28.25 -11.53 -9.64
C ILE A 441 29.06 -11.70 -8.36
N ILE A 442 29.00 -12.89 -7.77
CA ILE A 442 29.79 -13.24 -6.60
C ILE A 442 31.28 -13.18 -6.96
N ASP A 443 32.05 -12.40 -6.20
CA ASP A 443 33.49 -12.35 -6.35
C ASP A 443 34.13 -13.55 -5.64
N LYS A 444 34.36 -14.63 -6.39
CA LYS A 444 34.96 -15.88 -5.90
C LYS A 444 36.44 -15.73 -5.47
N SER A 445 37.06 -14.56 -5.68
CA SER A 445 38.42 -14.30 -5.17
C SER A 445 38.44 -13.99 -3.67
N LEU A 446 37.28 -13.65 -3.09
CA LEU A 446 37.10 -13.39 -1.67
C LEU A 446 36.63 -14.67 -0.96
N LYS A 447 37.38 -15.15 0.04
CA LYS A 447 36.90 -16.27 0.88
C LYS A 447 35.65 -15.82 1.65
N PRO A 448 34.62 -16.68 1.80
CA PRO A 448 33.47 -16.36 2.62
C PRO A 448 33.95 -16.08 4.05
N LEU A 449 33.62 -14.88 4.56
CA LEU A 449 33.83 -14.54 5.96
C LEU A 449 32.80 -15.33 6.77
N LEU A 450 33.23 -16.45 7.34
CA LEU A 450 32.43 -17.21 8.30
C LEU A 450 32.43 -16.44 9.64
N SER A 451 31.32 -15.79 9.96
CA SER A 451 30.78 -15.64 11.33
C SER A 451 29.40 -15.01 11.30
#